data_AF-A0A5V8WML1-F1
#
_entry.id   AF-A0A5V8WML1-F1
#
_cell.length_a   1.000
_cell.length_b   1.000
_cell.length_c   1.000
_cell.angle_alpha   90.00
_cell.angle_beta   90.00
_cell.angle_gamma   90.00
#
_symmetry.space_group_name_H-M   'P 1'
#
loop_
_entity.id
_entity.type
_entity.pdbx_description
1 polymer ?
#
loop_
_entity_poly.entity_id
_entity_poly.type
_entity_poly.pdbx_seq_one_letter_code
_entity_poly.pdbx_strand_id
1 'polypeptide(L)'
;MVRLFFVLFSGALVFAANADTRLYLQEKSRSTSEAVISSVSSSQKLRDKKLRLQLQIDELRVKIGGTMDPQKKVELQQKMDSLVKQMQSIR
;
A
#
# COMPACT_ATOMS: atom_id res chain seq x y z
N MET A 1 -14.74 -57.83 -15.75
CA MET A 1 -15.56 -56.66 -15.37
C MET A 1 -14.98 -55.86 -14.19
N VAL A 2 -14.47 -56.47 -13.11
CA VAL A 2 -13.99 -55.75 -11.90
C VAL A 2 -12.71 -54.89 -12.13
N ARG A 3 -11.78 -55.33 -12.98
CA ARG A 3 -10.51 -54.61 -13.22
C ARG A 3 -10.65 -53.28 -13.98
N LEU A 4 -11.67 -53.14 -14.82
CA LEU A 4 -11.88 -51.91 -15.61
C LEU A 4 -12.50 -50.79 -14.75
N PHE A 5 -13.34 -51.15 -13.79
CA PHE A 5 -13.96 -50.22 -12.84
C PHE A 5 -12.94 -49.59 -11.89
N PHE A 6 -11.96 -50.38 -11.40
CA PHE A 6 -10.92 -49.86 -10.51
C PHE A 6 -10.04 -48.80 -11.19
N VAL A 7 -9.65 -49.00 -12.45
CA VAL A 7 -8.82 -48.05 -13.20
C VAL A 7 -9.53 -46.72 -13.44
N LEU A 8 -10.82 -46.75 -13.76
CA LEU A 8 -11.64 -45.54 -13.93
C LEU A 8 -11.86 -44.80 -12.60
N PHE A 9 -12.04 -45.53 -11.49
CA PHE A 9 -12.22 -44.95 -10.17
C PHE A 9 -10.92 -44.30 -9.64
N SER A 10 -9.76 -44.92 -9.87
CA SER A 10 -8.46 -44.34 -9.52
C SER A 10 -8.13 -43.09 -10.34
N GLY A 11 -8.47 -43.07 -11.63
CA GLY A 11 -8.29 -41.89 -12.49
C GLY A 11 -9.13 -40.70 -12.02
N ALA A 12 -10.41 -40.91 -11.71
CA ALA A 12 -11.31 -39.86 -11.24
C ALA A 12 -10.85 -39.21 -9.91
N LEU A 13 -10.30 -40.01 -9.00
CA LEU A 13 -9.77 -39.54 -7.71
C LEU A 13 -8.53 -38.64 -7.89
N VAL A 14 -7.65 -38.99 -8.84
CA VAL A 14 -6.49 -38.16 -9.20
C VAL A 14 -6.94 -36.85 -9.86
N PHE A 15 -7.93 -36.86 -10.76
CA PHE A 15 -8.43 -35.63 -11.36
C PHE A 15 -9.14 -34.70 -10.36
N ALA A 16 -9.92 -35.24 -9.43
CA ALA A 16 -10.58 -34.47 -8.38
C ALA A 16 -9.56 -33.80 -7.44
N ALA A 17 -8.56 -34.55 -6.94
CA ALA A 17 -7.50 -34.00 -6.10
C ALA A 17 -6.68 -32.91 -6.82
N ASN A 18 -6.44 -33.07 -8.13
CA ASN A 18 -5.75 -32.06 -8.94
C ASN A 18 -6.62 -30.82 -9.21
N ALA A 19 -7.93 -30.95 -9.35
CA ALA A 19 -8.86 -29.84 -9.51
C ALA A 19 -8.98 -29.02 -8.20
N ASP A 20 -9.12 -29.69 -7.06
CA ASP A 20 -9.15 -29.06 -5.74
C ASP A 20 -7.84 -28.31 -5.44
N THR A 21 -6.70 -28.92 -5.80
CA THR A 21 -5.39 -28.27 -5.66
C THR A 21 -5.26 -27.03 -6.55
N ARG A 22 -5.77 -27.08 -7.80
CA ARG A 22 -5.75 -25.94 -8.72
C ARG A 22 -6.63 -24.79 -8.22
N LEU A 23 -7.83 -25.09 -7.73
CA LEU A 23 -8.74 -24.09 -7.16
C LEU A 23 -8.12 -23.42 -5.91
N TYR A 24 -7.57 -24.23 -5.00
CA TYR A 24 -6.85 -23.72 -3.82
C TYR A 24 -5.68 -22.80 -4.18
N LEU A 25 -4.85 -23.19 -5.15
CA LEU A 25 -3.73 -22.37 -5.62
C LEU A 25 -4.22 -21.07 -6.27
N GLN A 26 -5.32 -21.11 -7.01
CA GLN A 26 -5.91 -19.92 -7.62
C GLN A 26 -6.45 -18.95 -6.57
N GLU A 27 -7.18 -19.44 -5.57
CA GLU A 27 -7.68 -18.64 -4.45
C GLU A 27 -6.53 -18.04 -3.64
N LYS A 28 -5.51 -18.85 -3.31
CA LYS A 28 -4.30 -18.38 -2.63
C LYS A 28 -3.56 -17.30 -3.44
N SER A 29 -3.44 -17.49 -4.76
CA SER A 29 -2.83 -16.50 -5.66
C SER A 29 -3.63 -15.19 -5.68
N ARG A 30 -4.97 -15.27 -5.75
CA ARG A 30 -5.84 -14.08 -5.71
C ARG A 30 -5.71 -13.34 -4.39
N SER A 31 -5.86 -14.04 -3.27
CA SER A 31 -5.73 -13.46 -1.93
C SER A 31 -4.36 -12.81 -1.71
N THR A 32 -3.28 -13.46 -2.17
CA THR A 32 -1.93 -12.89 -2.08
C THR A 32 -1.81 -11.62 -2.92
N SER A 33 -2.35 -11.64 -4.15
CA SER A 33 -2.31 -10.49 -5.04
C SER A 33 -3.08 -9.30 -4.46
N GLU A 34 -4.27 -9.54 -3.92
CA GLU A 34 -5.08 -8.50 -3.26
C GLU A 34 -4.38 -7.92 -2.02
N ALA A 35 -3.75 -8.78 -1.20
CA ALA A 35 -2.97 -8.33 -0.06
C ALA A 35 -1.79 -7.44 -0.48
N VAL A 36 -1.06 -7.82 -1.54
CA VAL A 36 0.03 -7.02 -2.09
C VAL A 36 -0.47 -5.69 -2.63
N ILE A 37 -1.54 -5.69 -3.44
CA ILE A 37 -2.13 -4.47 -4.00
C ILE A 37 -2.57 -3.51 -2.88
N SER A 38 -3.23 -4.04 -1.84
CA SER A 38 -3.65 -3.26 -0.68
C SER A 38 -2.47 -2.65 0.08
N SER A 39 -1.41 -3.44 0.31
CA SER A 39 -0.19 -3.00 0.98
C SER A 39 0.57 -1.92 0.18
N VAL A 40 0.67 -2.08 -1.13
CA VAL A 40 1.28 -1.08 -2.02
C VAL A 40 0.46 0.20 -2.03
N SER A 41 -0.86 0.09 -2.16
CA SER A 41 -1.78 1.24 -2.16
C SER A 41 -1.70 2.05 -0.87
N SER A 42 -1.69 1.38 0.29
CA SER A 42 -1.55 2.07 1.59
C SER A 42 -0.19 2.79 1.69
N SER A 43 0.88 2.13 1.26
CA SER A 43 2.23 2.70 1.25
C SER A 43 2.35 3.90 0.29
N GLN A 44 1.70 3.85 -0.87
CA GLN A 44 1.62 4.96 -1.82
C GLN A 44 0.88 6.15 -1.20
N LYS A 45 -0.29 5.93 -0.58
CA LYS A 45 -1.04 6.99 0.10
C LYS A 45 -0.22 7.69 1.19
N LEU A 46 0.55 6.94 1.97
CA LEU A 46 1.43 7.52 3.00
C LEU A 46 2.56 8.34 2.38
N ARG A 47 3.17 7.85 1.31
CA ARG A 47 4.21 8.57 0.56
C ARG A 47 3.66 9.86 -0.05
N ASP A 48 2.50 9.81 -0.68
CA ASP A 48 1.85 10.98 -1.28
C ASP A 48 1.52 12.04 -0.22
N LYS A 49 1.05 11.61 0.96
CA LYS A 49 0.79 12.51 2.07
C LYS A 49 2.08 13.19 2.57
N LYS A 50 3.17 12.43 2.71
CA LYS A 50 4.49 12.99 3.08
C LYS A 50 5.00 13.97 2.02
N LEU A 51 4.90 13.63 0.75
CA LEU A 51 5.33 14.47 -0.36
C LEU A 51 4.56 15.81 -0.37
N ARG A 52 3.23 15.78 -0.21
CA ARG A 52 2.42 17.00 -0.14
C ARG A 52 2.83 17.92 1.00
N LEU A 53 3.10 17.37 2.19
CA LEU A 53 3.58 18.16 3.33
C LEU A 53 4.97 18.74 3.06
N GLN A 54 5.86 17.96 2.45
CA GLN A 54 7.19 18.43 2.12
C GLN A 54 7.17 19.61 1.14
N LEU A 55 6.33 19.54 0.09
CA LEU A 55 6.13 20.64 -0.84
C LEU A 55 5.61 21.91 -0.14
N GLN A 56 4.63 21.77 0.76
CA GLN A 56 4.12 22.90 1.55
C GLN A 56 5.18 23.51 2.48
N ILE A 57 6.04 22.67 3.08
CA ILE A 57 7.17 23.14 3.89
C ILE A 57 8.17 23.92 3.04
N ASP A 58 8.51 23.41 1.85
CA ASP A 58 9.45 24.08 0.96
C ASP A 58 8.90 25.42 0.43
N GLU A 59 7.60 25.49 0.11
CA GLU A 59 6.93 26.77 -0.19
C GLU A 59 7.03 27.77 0.97
N LEU A 60 6.85 27.32 2.21
CA LEU A 60 6.98 28.19 3.38
C LEU A 60 8.43 28.65 3.59
N ARG A 61 9.43 27.80 3.35
CA ARG A 61 10.85 28.19 3.41
C ARG A 61 11.17 29.32 2.44
N VAL A 62 10.67 29.24 1.22
CA VAL A 62 10.82 30.31 0.23
C VAL A 62 10.13 31.59 0.70
N LYS A 63 8.89 31.51 1.19
CA LYS A 63 8.15 32.67 1.72
C LYS A 63 8.87 33.31 2.90
N ILE A 64 9.41 32.53 3.83
CA ILE A 64 10.19 33.00 4.98
C ILE A 64 11.46 33.72 4.51
N GLY A 65 12.16 33.15 3.52
CA GLY A 65 13.37 33.76 2.93
C GLY A 65 13.10 35.12 2.28
N GLY A 66 11.93 35.30 1.66
CA GLY A 66 11.50 36.55 1.04
C GLY A 66 10.77 37.54 1.95
N THR A 67 10.48 37.19 3.20
CA THR A 67 9.71 38.05 4.12
C THR A 67 10.64 38.91 4.97
N MET A 68 10.53 40.23 4.82
CA MET A 68 11.29 41.21 5.62
C MET A 68 10.63 41.57 6.95
N ASP A 69 9.30 41.44 7.03
CA ASP A 69 8.52 41.71 8.24
C ASP A 69 8.76 40.62 9.30
N PRO A 70 9.36 40.96 10.46
CA PRO A 70 9.68 39.98 11.50
C PRO A 70 8.46 39.28 12.08
N GLN A 71 7.32 39.96 12.21
CA GLN A 71 6.10 39.37 12.77
C GLN A 71 5.53 38.32 11.82
N LYS A 72 5.41 38.66 10.53
CA LYS A 72 4.99 37.69 9.50
C LYS A 72 5.95 36.52 9.37
N LYS A 73 7.25 36.76 9.55
CA LYS A 73 8.27 35.69 9.53
C LYS A 73 8.04 34.69 10.66
N VAL A 74 7.72 35.16 11.86
CA VAL A 74 7.39 34.30 13.01
C VAL A 74 6.11 33.49 12.74
N GLU A 75 5.07 34.11 12.19
CA GLU A 75 3.83 33.39 11.84
C GLU A 75 4.06 32.29 10.80
N LEU A 76 4.85 32.58 9.76
CA LEU A 76 5.21 31.61 8.73
C LEU A 76 6.06 30.47 9.31
N GLN A 77 6.97 30.78 10.22
CA GLN A 77 7.78 29.78 10.92
C GLN A 77 6.91 28.85 11.77
N GLN A 78 5.95 29.38 12.54
CA GLN A 78 5.02 28.57 13.33
C GLN A 78 4.17 27.64 12.45
N LYS A 79 3.71 28.12 11.29
CA LYS A 79 3.00 27.29 10.31
C LYS A 79 3.89 26.17 9.79
N MET A 80 5.15 26.47 9.47
CA MET A 80 6.12 25.46 9.01
C MET A 80 6.38 24.40 10.09
N ASP A 81 6.56 24.81 11.34
CA ASP A 81 6.81 23.89 12.47
C ASP A 81 5.62 22.94 12.69
N SER A 82 4.39 23.43 12.53
CA SER A 82 3.18 22.60 12.56
C SER A 82 3.17 21.55 11.46
N LEU A 83 3.54 21.91 10.23
CA LEU A 83 3.62 20.97 9.11
C LEU A 83 4.74 19.94 9.30
N VAL A 84 5.89 20.35 9.84
CA VAL A 84 6.99 19.41 10.18
C VAL A 84 6.52 18.38 11.20
N LYS A 85 5.82 18.80 12.26
CA LYS A 85 5.23 17.89 13.25
C LYS A 85 4.21 16.94 12.63
N GLN A 86 3.35 17.45 11.73
CA GLN A 86 2.39 16.61 11.00
C GLN A 86 3.08 15.60 10.09
N MET A 87 4.21 15.96 9.47
CA MET A 87 4.96 15.04 8.62
C MET A 87 5.64 13.93 9.44
N GLN A 88 6.20 14.28 10.61
CA GLN A 88 6.81 13.34 11.55
C GLN A 88 5.82 12.36 12.16
N SER A 89 4.54 12.75 12.28
CA SER A 89 3.49 11.86 12.81
C SER A 89 2.97 10.83 11.81
N ILE A 90 3.34 10.94 10.51
CA ILE A 90 2.99 9.94 9.50
C ILE A 90 3.92 8.73 9.63
N ARG A 91 3.38 7.66 10.23
CA ARG A 91 3.99 6.32 10.27
C ARG A 91 3.51 5.48 9.09
#